data_AF-W0RKT0-F1
#
_entry.id   AF-W0RKT0-F1
#
_cell.length_a   1.000
_cell.length_b   1.000
_cell.length_c   1.000
_cell.angle_alpha   90.00
_cell.angle_beta   90.00
_cell.angle_gamma   90.00
#
_symmetry.space_group_name_H-M   'P 1'
#
loop_
_entity.id
_entity.type
_entity.pdbx_description
1 polymer ?
#
loop_
_entity_poly.entity_id
_entity_poly.type
_entity_poly.pdbx_seq_one_letter_code
_entity_poly.pdbx_strand_id
1 'polypeptide(L)'
;MPVLFRGKQPESSVWRRFRSGADDFTFVQEAEYFEARVVANAERIVDLLHALAESLPPAVDVAIEDVRERRAWVGSGIALPDVREAIARLKAPLAAYGGVEFAVYTAEDQLTLTADLELYVYARTDRWLYILQGKGLHEVMSFEPQGWEFDADALGAAPELSDAVAAAAERLGLEAR
;
A
#
# COMPACT_ATOMS: atom_id res chain seq x y z
N MET A 1 49.15 -14.20 2.57
CA MET A 1 48.19 -13.49 1.70
C MET A 1 46.84 -14.18 1.76
N PRO A 2 45.87 -13.73 2.58
CA PRO A 2 44.48 -14.15 2.42
C PRO A 2 43.68 -13.08 1.67
N VAL A 3 42.91 -13.55 0.68
CA VAL A 3 42.00 -12.75 -0.13
C VAL A 3 40.71 -12.54 0.66
N LEU A 4 40.40 -11.30 1.02
CA LEU A 4 39.10 -10.91 1.56
C LEU A 4 38.12 -10.71 0.40
N PHE A 5 37.19 -11.65 0.22
CA PHE A 5 36.02 -11.45 -0.64
C PHE A 5 35.10 -10.41 0.01
N ARG A 6 35.14 -9.18 -0.51
CA ARG A 6 34.20 -8.11 -0.16
C ARG A 6 32.96 -8.27 -1.03
N GLY A 7 32.00 -9.08 -0.57
CA GLY A 7 30.66 -9.11 -1.15
C GLY A 7 30.05 -7.71 -1.05
N LYS A 8 29.54 -7.17 -2.17
CA LYS A 8 28.72 -5.97 -2.17
C LYS A 8 27.46 -6.25 -1.35
N GLN A 9 27.41 -5.77 -0.11
CA GLN A 9 26.13 -5.60 0.57
C GLN A 9 25.30 -4.63 -0.28
N PRO A 10 24.03 -4.95 -0.61
CA PRO A 10 23.15 -3.97 -1.23
C PRO A 10 22.85 -2.87 -0.21
N GLU A 11 23.58 -1.77 -0.32
CA GLU A 11 23.32 -0.52 0.40
C GLU A 11 22.09 0.17 -0.19
N SER A 12 20.90 -0.23 0.25
CA SER A 12 19.70 0.64 0.30
C SER A 12 18.52 -0.13 0.86
N SER A 13 18.60 -0.57 2.11
CA SER A 13 17.40 -1.09 2.76
C SER A 13 16.43 0.09 2.95
N VAL A 14 15.28 0.02 2.29
CA VAL A 14 14.16 0.97 2.34
C VAL A 14 13.93 1.49 3.78
N TRP A 15 14.18 0.65 4.80
CA TRP A 15 14.20 0.96 6.23
C TRP A 15 14.91 2.25 6.67
N ARG A 16 15.96 2.70 5.98
CA ARG A 16 16.70 3.91 6.39
C ARG A 16 15.94 5.19 6.03
N ARG A 17 15.04 5.15 5.03
CA ARG A 17 14.18 6.27 4.63
C ARG A 17 13.04 6.53 5.62
N PHE A 18 12.77 5.59 6.53
CA PHE A 18 11.70 5.73 7.53
C PHE A 18 12.07 6.56 8.77
N ARG A 19 13.30 7.14 8.83
CA ARG A 19 13.82 7.82 10.04
C ARG A 19 13.85 9.34 9.99
N SER A 20 13.52 9.98 8.86
CA SER A 20 13.69 11.44 8.69
C SER A 20 12.41 12.28 8.92
N GLY A 21 11.28 11.62 9.13
CA GLY A 21 10.03 12.21 9.61
C GLY A 21 9.18 11.06 10.14
N ALA A 22 8.71 11.16 11.39
CA ALA A 22 7.75 10.22 11.94
C ALA A 22 6.47 10.34 11.10
N ASP A 23 6.10 9.28 10.37
CA ASP A 23 4.76 9.24 9.82
C ASP A 23 3.81 8.85 10.96
N ASP A 24 2.68 9.51 11.03
CA ASP A 24 1.69 9.31 12.09
C ASP A 24 0.59 8.34 11.61
N PHE A 25 -0.01 7.63 12.55
CA PHE A 25 -1.21 6.81 12.31
C PHE A 25 -2.22 7.01 13.43
N THR A 26 -3.50 6.90 13.09
CA THR A 26 -4.57 6.73 14.08
C THR A 26 -4.87 5.24 14.20
N PHE A 27 -5.30 4.81 15.39
CA PHE A 27 -5.67 3.43 15.65
C PHE A 27 -6.94 3.40 16.47
N VAL A 28 -7.97 2.74 15.94
CA VAL A 28 -9.28 2.67 16.59
C VAL A 28 -9.80 1.23 16.57
N GLN A 29 -10.56 0.87 17.60
CA GLN A 29 -11.30 -0.37 17.63
C GLN A 29 -12.76 -0.10 17.27
N GLU A 30 -13.21 -0.63 16.15
CA GLU A 30 -14.56 -0.49 15.61
C GLU A 30 -15.28 -1.83 15.69
N ALA A 31 -16.20 -1.97 16.66
CA ALA A 31 -16.99 -3.17 16.92
C ALA A 31 -16.18 -4.49 16.94
N GLU A 32 -16.01 -5.14 15.79
CA GLU A 32 -15.34 -6.43 15.61
C GLU A 32 -13.98 -6.36 14.88
N TYR A 33 -13.50 -5.17 14.54
CA TYR A 33 -12.20 -4.98 13.87
C TYR A 33 -11.43 -3.80 14.46
N PHE A 34 -10.15 -3.77 14.16
CA PHE A 34 -9.25 -2.65 14.40
C PHE A 34 -8.99 -1.98 13.06
N GLU A 35 -9.05 -0.66 13.06
CA GLU A 35 -8.70 0.18 11.93
C GLU A 35 -7.46 0.98 12.28
N ALA A 36 -6.47 0.97 11.39
CA ALA A 36 -5.40 1.94 11.39
C ALA A 36 -5.48 2.78 10.12
N ARG A 37 -5.53 4.10 10.28
CA ARG A 37 -5.36 5.04 9.16
C ARG A 37 -3.99 5.67 9.26
N VAL A 38 -3.24 5.59 8.16
CA VAL A 38 -1.90 6.16 8.03
C VAL A 38 -1.97 7.29 7.00
N VAL A 39 -1.41 8.45 7.37
CA VAL A 39 -1.31 9.60 6.48
C VAL A 39 0.16 9.96 6.32
N ALA A 40 0.60 10.00 5.08
CA ALA A 40 1.96 10.39 4.72
C ALA A 40 1.95 11.01 3.31
N ASN A 41 3.11 11.46 2.83
CA ASN A 41 3.21 11.89 1.43
C ASN A 41 3.07 10.70 0.45
N ALA A 42 2.74 11.00 -0.80
CA ALA A 42 2.43 10.03 -1.85
C ALA A 42 3.50 8.94 -2.06
N GLU A 43 4.79 9.29 -2.14
CA GLU A 43 5.84 8.28 -2.30
C GLU A 43 5.94 7.39 -1.06
N ARG A 44 5.83 8.01 0.11
CA ARG A 44 5.95 7.36 1.41
C ARG A 44 4.83 6.36 1.66
N ILE A 45 3.60 6.72 1.36
CA ILE A 45 2.42 5.88 1.63
C ILE A 45 2.40 4.63 0.75
N VAL A 46 2.85 4.78 -0.51
CA VAL A 46 2.98 3.66 -1.44
C VAL A 46 4.15 2.76 -1.07
N ASP A 47 5.25 3.33 -0.56
CA ASP A 47 6.36 2.56 0.03
C ASP A 47 5.91 1.79 1.29
N LEU A 48 5.06 2.39 2.12
CA LEU A 48 4.48 1.77 3.30
C LEU A 48 3.57 0.60 2.93
N LEU A 49 2.67 0.75 1.95
CA LEU A 49 1.85 -0.35 1.43
C LEU A 49 2.73 -1.56 1.08
N HIS A 50 3.77 -1.36 0.28
CA HIS A 50 4.69 -2.43 -0.12
C HIS A 50 5.41 -3.08 1.07
N ALA A 51 5.79 -2.29 2.07
CA ALA A 51 6.51 -2.78 3.25
C ALA A 51 5.60 -3.52 4.23
N LEU A 52 4.34 -3.08 4.37
CA LEU A 52 3.35 -3.69 5.26
C LEU A 52 2.76 -4.96 4.65
N ALA A 53 2.67 -5.05 3.32
CA ALA A 53 2.25 -6.26 2.62
C ALA A 53 3.09 -7.49 3.01
N GLU A 54 4.35 -7.34 3.44
CA GLU A 54 5.18 -8.44 3.98
C GLU A 54 4.58 -9.12 5.22
N SER A 55 3.66 -8.44 5.92
CA SER A 55 3.04 -8.92 7.15
C SER A 55 1.70 -9.63 6.90
N LEU A 56 1.31 -9.78 5.63
CA LEU A 56 0.13 -10.55 5.22
C LEU A 56 0.48 -12.04 5.03
N PRO A 57 -0.52 -12.93 5.07
CA PRO A 57 -0.34 -14.35 4.75
C PRO A 57 0.17 -14.59 3.32
N PRO A 58 0.75 -15.77 3.02
CA PRO A 58 1.34 -16.07 1.71
C PRO A 58 0.37 -16.09 0.52
N ALA A 59 -0.93 -16.28 0.77
CA ALA A 59 -1.99 -16.26 -0.23
C ALA A 59 -3.01 -15.19 0.18
N VAL A 60 -3.32 -14.29 -0.75
CA VAL A 60 -4.16 -13.10 -0.51
C VAL A 60 -5.11 -12.88 -1.68
N ASP A 61 -6.20 -12.19 -1.40
CA ASP A 61 -7.09 -11.68 -2.42
C ASP A 61 -6.69 -10.23 -2.73
N VAL A 62 -6.94 -9.80 -3.96
CA VAL A 62 -6.56 -8.47 -4.45
C VAL A 62 -7.74 -7.85 -5.17
N ALA A 63 -7.98 -6.57 -4.89
CA ALA A 63 -8.88 -5.73 -5.68
C ALA A 63 -8.14 -4.47 -6.11
N ILE A 64 -8.33 -4.07 -7.37
CA ILE A 64 -7.76 -2.84 -7.93
C ILE A 64 -8.88 -2.09 -8.63
N GLU A 65 -9.03 -0.80 -8.34
CA GLU A 65 -9.96 0.10 -9.03
C GLU A 65 -9.21 1.32 -9.56
N ASP A 66 -9.20 1.48 -10.88
CA ASP A 66 -8.74 2.68 -11.58
C ASP A 66 -9.94 3.62 -11.74
N VAL A 67 -10.06 4.63 -10.87
CA VAL A 67 -11.20 5.55 -10.87
C VAL A 67 -11.18 6.50 -12.06
N ARG A 68 -10.00 6.73 -12.67
CA ARG A 68 -9.84 7.62 -13.83
C ARG A 68 -10.52 7.02 -15.07
N GLU A 69 -10.30 5.72 -15.28
CA GLU A 69 -10.85 4.97 -16.41
C GLU A 69 -12.11 4.16 -16.05
N ARG A 70 -12.56 4.21 -14.78
CA ARG A 70 -13.68 3.43 -14.23
C ARG A 70 -13.56 1.93 -14.53
N ARG A 71 -12.37 1.38 -14.29
CA ARG A 71 -12.08 -0.05 -14.46
C ARG A 71 -11.76 -0.68 -13.11
N ALA A 72 -12.27 -1.88 -12.87
CA ALA A 72 -12.00 -2.61 -11.65
C ALA A 72 -11.61 -4.06 -11.96
N TRP A 73 -10.75 -4.62 -11.14
CA TRP A 73 -10.31 -6.00 -11.20
C TRP A 73 -10.28 -6.63 -9.83
N VAL A 74 -10.55 -7.93 -9.77
CA VAL A 74 -10.50 -8.74 -8.55
C VAL A 74 -9.82 -10.08 -8.81
N GLY A 75 -9.16 -10.62 -7.80
CA GLY A 75 -8.59 -11.96 -7.86
C GLY A 75 -8.44 -12.54 -6.47
N SER A 76 -8.44 -13.87 -6.38
CA SER A 76 -8.41 -14.58 -5.10
C SER A 76 -7.27 -15.59 -5.03
N GLY A 77 -6.76 -15.82 -3.83
CA GLY A 77 -5.71 -16.82 -3.58
C GLY A 77 -4.39 -16.57 -4.31
N ILE A 78 -4.05 -15.31 -4.58
CA ILE A 78 -2.85 -14.90 -5.30
C ILE A 78 -1.64 -15.00 -4.36
N ALA A 79 -0.51 -15.48 -4.88
CA ALA A 79 0.72 -15.56 -4.11
C ALA A 79 1.22 -14.15 -3.75
N LEU A 80 1.42 -13.90 -2.45
CA LEU A 80 1.88 -12.61 -1.95
C LEU A 80 3.19 -12.10 -2.61
N PRO A 81 4.18 -12.94 -2.95
CA PRO A 81 5.36 -12.47 -3.69
C PRO A 81 5.02 -11.77 -5.02
N ASP A 82 4.04 -12.29 -5.76
CA ASP A 82 3.62 -11.72 -7.04
C ASP A 82 2.89 -10.39 -6.84
N VAL A 83 2.01 -10.33 -5.82
CA VAL A 83 1.33 -9.08 -5.41
C VAL A 83 2.35 -8.01 -5.02
N ARG A 84 3.36 -8.38 -4.22
CA ARG A 84 4.42 -7.45 -3.81
C ARG A 84 5.25 -6.97 -4.99
N GLU A 85 5.55 -7.84 -5.96
CA GLU A 85 6.20 -7.43 -7.20
C GLU A 85 5.34 -6.43 -7.99
N ALA A 86 4.03 -6.68 -8.09
CA ALA A 86 3.11 -5.75 -8.75
C ALA A 86 3.09 -4.38 -8.05
N ILE A 87 2.96 -4.34 -6.72
CA ILE A 87 3.05 -3.09 -5.94
C ILE A 87 4.39 -2.40 -6.19
N ALA A 88 5.51 -3.13 -6.18
CA ALA A 88 6.84 -2.57 -6.41
C ALA A 88 6.96 -1.88 -7.79
N ARG A 89 6.30 -2.41 -8.81
CA ARG A 89 6.27 -1.83 -10.17
C ARG A 89 5.33 -0.64 -10.26
N LEU A 90 4.26 -0.63 -9.48
CA LEU A 90 3.28 0.45 -9.44
C LEU A 90 3.71 1.65 -8.58
N LYS A 91 4.80 1.56 -7.83
CA LYS A 91 5.20 2.62 -6.87
C LYS A 91 5.26 4.02 -7.47
N ALA A 92 6.04 4.17 -8.53
CA ALA A 92 6.25 5.44 -9.19
C ALA A 92 4.95 6.00 -9.81
N PRO A 93 4.20 5.24 -10.64
CA PRO A 93 2.97 5.79 -11.22
C PRO A 93 1.89 6.07 -10.17
N LEU A 94 1.73 5.23 -9.13
CA LEU A 94 0.77 5.50 -8.06
C LEU A 94 1.12 6.79 -7.30
N ALA A 95 2.38 6.98 -6.91
CA ALA A 95 2.79 8.17 -6.19
C ALA A 95 2.73 9.45 -7.04
N ALA A 96 2.95 9.33 -8.35
CA ALA A 96 2.92 10.46 -9.27
C ALA A 96 1.51 10.94 -9.59
N TYR A 97 0.55 10.00 -9.69
CA TYR A 97 -0.78 10.32 -10.22
C TYR A 97 -1.89 10.12 -9.18
N GLY A 98 -1.84 9.10 -8.32
CA GLY A 98 -3.03 8.66 -7.58
C GLY A 98 -4.21 8.30 -8.49
N GLY A 99 -5.41 8.22 -7.95
CA GLY A 99 -6.61 7.84 -8.70
C GLY A 99 -6.78 6.32 -8.88
N VAL A 100 -6.11 5.52 -8.05
CA VAL A 100 -6.23 4.06 -8.05
C VAL A 100 -6.38 3.59 -6.62
N GLU A 101 -7.44 2.85 -6.34
CA GLU A 101 -7.57 2.10 -5.10
C GLU A 101 -6.95 0.71 -5.29
N PHE A 102 -6.11 0.29 -4.34
CA PHE A 102 -5.44 -1.00 -4.34
C PHE A 102 -5.60 -1.67 -2.98
N ALA A 103 -6.36 -2.75 -2.93
CA ALA A 103 -6.62 -3.52 -1.73
C ALA A 103 -5.96 -4.91 -1.81
N VAL A 104 -5.26 -5.30 -0.75
CA VAL A 104 -4.75 -6.66 -0.53
C VAL A 104 -5.33 -7.17 0.77
N TYR A 105 -6.07 -8.28 0.72
CA TYR A 105 -6.86 -8.70 1.86
C TYR A 105 -6.94 -10.22 2.01
N THR A 106 -7.40 -10.61 3.19
CA THR A 106 -7.72 -11.97 3.61
C THR A 106 -9.00 -11.91 4.45
N ALA A 107 -9.43 -13.03 5.03
CA ALA A 107 -10.55 -13.03 5.98
C ALA A 107 -10.25 -12.25 7.28
N GLU A 108 -8.97 -12.07 7.62
CA GLU A 108 -8.53 -11.53 8.92
C GLU A 108 -7.97 -10.10 8.82
N ASP A 109 -7.31 -9.79 7.71
CA ASP A 109 -6.56 -8.55 7.53
C ASP A 109 -6.74 -7.98 6.12
N GLN A 110 -6.73 -6.66 6.01
CA GLN A 110 -6.79 -5.91 4.76
C GLN A 110 -5.88 -4.69 4.82
N LEU A 111 -5.11 -4.49 3.75
CA LEU A 111 -4.39 -3.25 3.46
C LEU A 111 -5.04 -2.59 2.24
N THR A 112 -5.49 -1.35 2.37
CA THR A 112 -6.08 -0.59 1.27
C THR A 112 -5.36 0.73 1.12
N LEU A 113 -4.71 0.92 -0.03
CA LEU A 113 -4.32 2.24 -0.51
C LEU A 113 -5.51 2.81 -1.28
N THR A 114 -6.07 3.93 -0.83
CA THR A 114 -7.19 4.60 -1.48
C THR A 114 -6.74 5.42 -2.69
N ALA A 115 -7.70 5.83 -3.53
CA ALA A 115 -7.42 6.61 -4.73
C ALA A 115 -6.80 7.99 -4.44
N ASP A 116 -7.06 8.57 -3.26
CA ASP A 116 -6.46 9.82 -2.77
C ASP A 116 -5.13 9.62 -2.02
N LEU A 117 -4.57 8.40 -2.05
CA LEU A 117 -3.30 8.03 -1.44
C LEU A 117 -3.30 8.10 0.10
N GLU A 118 -4.39 7.66 0.73
CA GLU A 118 -4.40 7.27 2.13
C GLU A 118 -4.23 5.76 2.27
N LEU A 119 -3.66 5.31 3.39
CA LEU A 119 -3.53 3.88 3.67
C LEU A 119 -4.36 3.52 4.89
N TYR A 120 -5.27 2.58 4.67
CA TYR A 120 -6.05 1.95 5.71
C TYR A 120 -5.59 0.52 5.93
N VAL A 121 -5.60 0.12 7.19
CA VAL A 121 -5.36 -1.24 7.64
C VAL A 121 -6.54 -1.68 8.47
N TYR A 122 -7.22 -2.74 8.04
CA TYR A 122 -8.29 -3.36 8.81
C TYR A 122 -7.83 -4.74 9.30
N ALA A 123 -8.12 -5.07 10.55
CA ALA A 123 -7.73 -6.36 11.11
C ALA A 123 -8.65 -6.85 12.23
N ARG A 124 -8.79 -8.17 12.39
CA ARG A 124 -9.52 -8.77 13.52
C ARG A 124 -8.78 -8.68 14.87
N THR A 125 -7.50 -8.32 14.85
CA THR A 125 -6.65 -8.24 16.05
C THR A 125 -5.85 -6.93 16.07
N ASP A 126 -5.32 -6.59 17.24
CA ASP A 126 -4.50 -5.39 17.45
C ASP A 126 -3.07 -5.51 16.91
N ARG A 127 -2.73 -6.60 16.20
CA ARG A 127 -1.35 -6.90 15.74
C ARG A 127 -0.71 -5.75 14.95
N TRP A 128 -1.51 -4.99 14.21
CA TRP A 128 -1.03 -3.90 13.37
C TRP A 128 -0.55 -2.69 14.15
N LEU A 129 -1.06 -2.46 15.37
CA LEU A 129 -0.53 -1.45 16.27
C LEU A 129 0.99 -1.64 16.46
N TYR A 130 1.39 -2.86 16.80
CA TYR A 130 2.80 -3.20 17.04
C TYR A 130 3.63 -3.24 15.75
N ILE A 131 3.04 -3.66 14.63
CA ILE A 131 3.72 -3.64 13.33
C ILE A 131 4.04 -2.20 12.92
N LEU A 132 3.05 -1.29 12.99
CA LEU A 132 3.22 0.10 12.60
C LEU A 132 4.24 0.82 13.51
N GLN A 133 4.13 0.65 14.82
CA GLN A 133 5.14 1.15 15.77
C GLN A 133 6.53 0.57 15.50
N GLY A 134 6.62 -0.73 15.19
CA GLY A 134 7.87 -1.40 14.82
C GLY A 134 8.49 -0.89 13.51
N LYS A 135 7.69 -0.25 12.64
CA LYS A 135 8.15 0.42 11.41
C LYS A 135 8.54 1.89 11.65
N GLY A 136 8.41 2.38 12.88
CA GLY A 136 8.77 3.74 13.28
C GLY A 136 7.66 4.77 13.11
N LEU A 137 6.40 4.33 12.96
CA LEU A 137 5.26 5.23 12.95
C LEU A 137 4.79 5.53 14.37
N HIS A 138 4.19 6.70 14.55
CA HIS A 138 3.72 7.17 15.84
C HIS A 138 2.19 7.24 15.88
N GLU A 139 1.61 6.70 16.95
CA GLU A 139 0.17 6.76 17.14
C GLU A 139 -0.26 8.17 17.58
N VAL A 140 -1.28 8.71 16.91
CA VAL A 140 -1.91 9.99 17.23
C VAL A 140 -3.42 9.82 17.39
N MET A 141 -4.04 10.70 18.16
CA MET A 141 -5.49 10.62 18.46
C MET A 141 -6.36 10.92 17.24
N SER A 142 -5.92 11.82 16.36
CA SER A 142 -6.65 12.25 15.18
C SER A 142 -5.71 12.99 14.23
N PHE A 143 -5.99 12.92 12.94
CA PHE A 143 -5.41 13.85 11.97
C PHE A 143 -6.24 15.12 11.88
N GLU A 144 -5.61 16.25 11.56
CA GLU A 144 -6.36 17.38 11.02
C GLU A 144 -6.98 16.94 9.69
N PRO A 145 -8.30 17.12 9.48
CA PRO A 145 -8.92 16.76 8.22
C PRO A 145 -8.28 17.59 7.11
N GLN A 146 -7.65 16.94 6.14
CA GLN A 146 -7.32 17.62 4.89
C GLN A 146 -8.66 18.01 4.26
N GLY A 147 -8.97 19.30 4.22
CA GLY A 147 -10.23 19.84 3.72
C GLY A 147 -10.40 19.75 2.20
N TRP A 148 -9.82 18.75 1.56
CA TRP A 148 -9.93 18.48 0.14
C TRP A 148 -10.76 17.21 -0.04
N GLU A 149 -11.94 17.37 -0.62
CA GLU A 149 -12.78 16.26 -1.05
C GLU A 149 -12.17 15.70 -2.34
N PHE A 150 -11.90 14.40 -2.38
CA PHE A 150 -11.39 13.73 -3.57
C PHE A 150 -12.47 13.75 -4.67
N ASP A 151 -12.22 14.49 -5.75
CA ASP A 151 -13.09 14.55 -6.91
C ASP A 151 -12.50 13.70 -8.05
N ALA A 152 -13.07 12.51 -8.25
CA ALA A 152 -12.66 11.60 -9.31
C ALA A 152 -12.88 12.20 -10.71
N ASP A 153 -13.90 13.04 -10.91
CA ASP A 153 -14.20 13.68 -12.20
C ASP A 153 -13.23 14.83 -12.52
N ALA A 154 -12.56 15.38 -11.49
CA ALA A 154 -11.50 16.38 -11.67
C ALA A 154 -10.15 15.76 -12.07
N LEU A 155 -10.01 14.43 -12.01
CA LEU A 155 -8.78 13.75 -12.39
C LEU A 155 -8.61 13.75 -13.92
N GLY A 156 -7.50 14.32 -14.39
CA GLY A 156 -7.12 14.24 -15.81
C GLY A 156 -6.77 12.80 -16.25
N ALA A 157 -6.63 12.58 -17.55
CA ALA A 157 -6.14 11.29 -18.05
C ALA A 157 -4.70 11.02 -17.58
N ALA A 158 -4.40 9.78 -17.20
CA ALA A 158 -3.05 9.32 -16.85
C ALA A 158 -2.73 7.97 -17.53
N PRO A 159 -2.51 7.95 -18.86
CA PRO A 159 -2.33 6.71 -19.61
C PRO A 159 -1.20 5.82 -19.07
N GLU A 160 -0.09 6.42 -18.62
CA GLU A 160 1.03 5.68 -18.05
C GLU A 160 0.65 4.88 -16.79
N LEU A 161 -0.20 5.47 -15.93
CA LEU A 161 -0.73 4.80 -14.75
C LEU A 161 -1.74 3.72 -15.16
N SER A 162 -2.69 4.06 -16.02
CA SER A 162 -3.75 3.16 -16.46
C SER A 162 -3.22 1.94 -17.22
N ASP A 163 -2.14 2.08 -17.98
CA ASP A 163 -1.43 0.99 -18.65
C ASP A 163 -0.65 0.14 -17.63
N ALA A 164 0.02 0.78 -16.67
CA ALA A 164 0.75 0.07 -15.62
C ALA A 164 -0.20 -0.75 -14.72
N VAL A 165 -1.37 -0.22 -14.39
CA VAL A 165 -2.43 -0.91 -13.63
C VAL A 165 -2.97 -2.10 -14.43
N ALA A 166 -3.30 -1.90 -15.71
CA ALA A 166 -3.77 -3.00 -16.56
C ALA A 166 -2.73 -4.13 -16.67
N ALA A 167 -1.45 -3.78 -16.84
CA ALA A 167 -0.36 -4.74 -16.87
C ALA A 167 -0.11 -5.44 -15.52
N ALA A 168 -0.41 -4.78 -14.40
CA ALA A 168 -0.37 -5.39 -13.08
C ALA A 168 -1.53 -6.39 -12.91
N ALA A 169 -2.75 -5.99 -13.27
CA ALA A 169 -3.93 -6.85 -13.24
C ALA A 169 -3.74 -8.12 -14.10
N GLU A 170 -3.22 -7.97 -15.32
CA GLU A 170 -2.91 -9.09 -16.21
C GLU A 170 -1.88 -10.05 -15.59
N ARG A 171 -0.78 -9.52 -15.02
CA ARG A 171 0.27 -10.33 -14.39
C ARG A 171 -0.23 -11.11 -13.18
N LEU A 172 -1.12 -10.51 -12.40
CA LEU A 172 -1.73 -11.14 -11.24
C LEU A 172 -2.88 -12.08 -11.62
N GLY A 173 -3.28 -12.13 -12.90
CA GLY A 173 -4.41 -12.92 -13.38
C GLY A 173 -5.75 -12.45 -12.82
N LEU A 174 -5.91 -11.15 -12.58
CA LEU A 174 -7.16 -10.60 -12.05
C LEU A 174 -8.26 -10.58 -13.12
N GLU A 175 -9.50 -10.81 -12.68
CA GLU A 175 -10.69 -10.75 -13.51
C GLU A 175 -11.29 -9.34 -13.49
N ALA A 176 -11.70 -8.84 -14.65
CA ALA A 176 -12.42 -7.57 -14.73
C ALA A 176 -13.80 -7.69 -14.09
N ARG A 177 -14.21 -6.65 -13.35
CA ARG A 177 -15.50 -6.57 -12.66
C ARG A 177 -16.49 -5.68 -13.39
#